data_AF-A0A0Q8QT01-F1
#
_entry.id   AF-A0A0Q8QT01-F1
#
_cell.length_a   1.000
_cell.length_b   1.000
_cell.length_c   1.000
_cell.angle_alpha   90.00
_cell.angle_beta   90.00
_cell.angle_gamma   90.00
#
_symmetry.space_group_name_H-M   'P 1'
#
loop_
_entity.id
_entity.type
_entity.pdbx_description
1 polymer ?
#
loop_
_entity_poly.entity_id
_entity_poly.type
_entity_poly.pdbx_seq_one_letter_code
_entity_poly.pdbx_strand_id
1 'polypeptide(L)'
;MDSMMDVKEAATNLVRRPVDGCVMTASGRCIPQPPWILAEEPETAVAYDQWLIDQGREEAIALNENWMVCRLAGLDGSLMDASLRHLLCDFLFGHPHPEFEARGEAVDLYRL
;
A
#
# COMPACT_ATOMS: atom_id res chain seq x y z
N MET A 1 1.26 33.72 -10.82
CA MET A 1 2.24 33.17 -9.86
C MET A 1 1.58 31.97 -9.23
N ASP A 2 2.21 30.83 -9.52
CA ASP A 2 2.06 29.52 -8.91
C ASP A 2 0.68 28.85 -8.87
N SER A 3 0.42 28.21 -10.00
CA SER A 3 -0.11 26.86 -10.14
C SER A 3 -0.02 26.02 -8.84
N MET A 4 -1.08 26.07 -8.02
CA MET A 4 -1.48 24.91 -7.22
C MET A 4 -1.86 23.81 -8.22
N MET A 5 -0.87 23.12 -8.78
CA MET A 5 -1.12 21.78 -9.31
C MET A 5 -1.70 20.98 -8.16
N ASP A 6 -2.89 20.45 -8.42
CA ASP A 6 -3.72 19.74 -7.48
C ASP A 6 -2.91 18.56 -6.93
N VAL A 7 -2.29 18.72 -5.75
CA VAL A 7 -1.53 17.66 -5.06
C VAL A 7 -2.38 16.38 -4.90
N LYS A 8 -3.71 16.51 -5.03
CA LYS A 8 -4.65 15.40 -5.08
C LYS A 8 -4.59 14.55 -6.35
N GLU A 9 -4.19 15.07 -7.50
CA GLU A 9 -4.20 14.30 -8.76
C GLU A 9 -3.00 13.35 -8.88
N ALA A 10 -1.86 13.67 -8.25
CA ALA A 10 -0.65 12.84 -8.30
C ALA A 10 -0.47 11.91 -7.09
N ALA A 11 -1.27 12.07 -6.04
CA ALA A 11 -1.20 11.22 -4.85
C ALA A 11 -1.96 9.90 -5.07
N THR A 12 -1.23 8.82 -5.37
CA THR A 12 -1.82 7.50 -5.61
C THR A 12 -1.89 6.72 -4.30
N ASN A 13 -3.02 6.79 -3.60
CA ASN A 13 -3.31 5.75 -2.62
C ASN A 13 -4.10 4.64 -3.32
N LEU A 14 -3.53 3.45 -3.32
CA LEU A 14 -4.23 2.20 -3.64
C LEU A 14 -5.37 1.93 -2.65
N VAL A 15 -5.58 2.76 -1.62
CA VAL A 15 -6.67 2.62 -0.63
C VAL A 15 -7.43 3.92 -0.57
N ARG A 16 -8.76 3.89 -0.71
CA ARG A 16 -9.60 5.06 -0.43
C ARG A 16 -9.38 5.50 1.01
N ARG A 17 -9.17 6.80 1.23
CA ARG A 17 -8.90 7.38 2.56
C ARG A 17 -10.04 7.03 3.53
N PRO A 18 -9.79 6.20 4.55
CA PRO A 18 -10.78 5.92 5.57
C PRO A 18 -11.07 7.20 6.37
N VAL A 19 -12.32 7.44 6.73
CA VAL A 19 -12.74 8.64 7.47
C VAL A 19 -12.16 8.65 8.89
N ASP A 20 -11.94 7.47 9.45
CA ASP A 20 -11.37 7.22 10.78
C ASP A 20 -9.84 7.07 10.79
N GLY A 21 -9.20 7.09 9.61
CA GLY A 21 -7.76 6.94 9.47
C GLY A 21 -7.25 5.51 9.65
N CYS A 22 -8.12 4.51 9.53
CA CYS A 22 -7.75 3.10 9.66
C CYS A 22 -8.26 2.23 8.50
N VAL A 23 -7.50 1.21 8.14
CA VAL A 23 -7.87 0.22 7.11
C VAL A 23 -8.15 -1.13 7.75
N MET A 24 -9.09 -1.88 7.17
CA MET A 24 -9.41 -3.24 7.61
C MET A 24 -8.55 -4.25 6.85
N THR A 25 -7.91 -5.17 7.57
CA THR A 25 -7.16 -6.28 6.98
C THR A 25 -8.09 -7.44 6.62
N ALA A 26 -7.60 -8.39 5.83
CA ALA A 26 -8.32 -9.62 5.48
C ALA A 26 -8.63 -10.50 6.70
N SER A 27 -7.88 -10.38 7.79
CA SER A 27 -8.19 -11.06 9.05
C SER A 27 -9.27 -10.37 9.88
N GLY A 28 -9.72 -9.18 9.46
CA GLY A 28 -10.70 -8.37 10.17
C GLY A 28 -10.09 -7.47 11.26
N ARG A 29 -8.76 -7.28 11.27
CA ARG A 29 -8.11 -6.30 12.15
C ARG A 29 -8.20 -4.90 11.56
N CYS A 30 -8.26 -3.91 12.44
CA CYS A 30 -8.20 -2.50 12.11
C CYS A 30 -6.76 -2.00 12.34
N ILE A 31 -6.11 -1.51 11.29
CA ILE A 31 -4.73 -1.01 11.33
C ILE A 31 -4.65 0.45 10.84
N PRO A 32 -3.65 1.25 11.26
CA PRO A 32 -3.53 2.65 10.82
C PRO A 32 -3.41 2.75 9.30
N GLN A 33 -4.01 3.76 8.68
CA GLN A 33 -3.87 3.98 7.23
C GLN A 33 -2.39 4.16 6.81
N PRO A 34 -2.03 3.78 5.56
CA PRO A 34 -0.69 4.02 5.05
C PRO A 34 -0.37 5.52 4.88
N PRO A 35 0.93 5.89 4.87
CA PRO A 35 1.36 7.21 4.41
C PRO A 35 1.04 7.40 2.92
N TRP A 36 0.89 8.66 2.50
CA TRP A 36 0.66 8.99 1.09
C TRP A 36 1.92 8.79 0.28
N ILE A 37 1.78 8.26 -0.93
CA ILE A 37 2.84 8.27 -1.94
C ILE A 37 2.65 9.52 -2.79
N LEU A 38 3.69 10.37 -2.83
CA LEU A 38 3.77 11.54 -3.67
C LEU A 38 4.79 11.26 -4.77
N ALA A 39 4.37 11.31 -6.03
CA ALA A 39 5.21 10.92 -7.17
C ALA A 39 6.52 11.72 -7.27
N GLU A 40 6.53 12.95 -6.77
CA GLU A 40 7.71 13.83 -6.77
C GLU A 40 8.66 13.61 -5.58
N GLU A 41 8.26 12.79 -4.60
CA GLU A 41 9.02 12.55 -3.36
C GLU A 41 9.28 11.03 -3.18
N PRO A 42 10.39 10.48 -3.71
CA PRO A 42 10.71 9.06 -3.62
C PRO A 42 10.74 8.51 -2.19
N GLU A 43 11.06 9.34 -1.20
CA GLU A 43 11.05 9.02 0.22
C GLU A 43 9.66 8.57 0.72
N THR A 44 8.59 9.07 0.09
CA THR A 44 7.22 8.69 0.44
C THR A 44 6.89 7.27 0.02
N ALA A 45 7.45 6.80 -1.09
CA ALA A 45 7.34 5.42 -1.52
C ALA A 45 8.08 4.47 -0.55
N VAL A 46 9.28 4.86 -0.10
CA VAL A 46 10.02 4.10 0.92
C VAL A 46 9.26 4.07 2.24
N ALA A 47 8.63 5.17 2.65
CA ALA A 47 7.80 5.20 3.86
C ALA A 47 6.57 4.29 3.74
N TYR A 48 5.92 4.25 2.57
CA TYR A 48 4.82 3.34 2.29
C TYR A 48 5.26 1.88 2.34
N ASP A 49 6.40 1.55 1.72
CA ASP A 49 6.96 0.21 1.71
C ASP A 49 7.37 -0.25 3.10
N GLN A 50 7.96 0.64 3.90
CA GLN A 50 8.25 0.38 5.31
C GLN A 50 6.98 0.10 6.11
N TRP A 51 5.94 0.91 5.90
CA TRP A 51 4.64 0.69 6.52
C TRP A 51 4.06 -0.69 6.16
N LEU A 52 4.12 -1.11 4.90
CA LEU A 52 3.67 -2.46 4.48
C LEU A 52 4.43 -3.58 5.19
N ILE A 53 5.74 -3.45 5.33
CA ILE A 53 6.58 -4.45 6.02
C ILE A 53 6.20 -4.52 7.50
N ASP A 54 6.05 -3.38 8.16
CA ASP A 54 5.75 -3.34 9.60
C ASP A 54 4.37 -3.89 9.89
N GLN A 55 3.35 -3.48 9.12
CA GLN A 55 2.00 -4.03 9.27
C GLN A 55 1.95 -5.52 8.89
N GLY A 56 2.68 -5.94 7.85
CA GLY A 56 2.80 -7.35 7.48
C GLY A 56 3.42 -8.20 8.59
N ARG A 57 4.43 -7.70 9.30
CA ARG A 57 5.01 -8.36 10.48
C ARG A 57 4.03 -8.47 11.63
N GLU A 58 3.36 -7.37 11.97
CA GLU A 58 2.37 -7.36 13.05
C GLU A 58 1.22 -8.33 12.77
N GLU A 59 0.73 -8.36 11.54
CA GLU A 59 -0.31 -9.28 11.09
C GLU A 59 0.17 -10.74 11.14
N ALA A 60 1.40 -11.01 10.67
CA ALA A 60 1.98 -12.35 10.71
C ALA A 60 2.14 -12.87 12.14
N ILE A 61 2.56 -12.01 13.08
CA ILE A 61 2.66 -12.36 14.50
C ILE A 61 1.25 -12.65 15.06
N ALA A 62 0.27 -11.80 14.77
CA ALA A 62 -1.10 -11.97 15.26
C ALA A 62 -1.76 -13.26 14.75
N LEU A 63 -1.45 -13.67 13.52
CA LEU A 63 -1.97 -14.90 12.89
C LEU A 63 -1.10 -16.13 13.14
N ASN A 64 0.03 -16.00 13.85
CA ASN A 64 1.01 -17.07 14.07
C ASN A 64 1.60 -17.65 12.75
N GLU A 65 1.74 -16.80 11.74
CA GLU A 65 2.27 -17.13 10.41
C GLU A 65 3.80 -16.98 10.37
N ASN A 66 4.49 -17.92 11.03
CA ASN A 66 5.94 -17.88 11.22
C ASN A 66 6.75 -17.79 9.93
N TRP A 67 6.25 -18.32 8.81
CA TRP A 67 6.91 -18.23 7.51
C TRP A 67 7.01 -16.77 7.04
N MET A 68 5.98 -15.96 7.28
CA MET A 68 5.97 -14.54 6.90
C MET A 68 6.89 -13.73 7.82
N VAL A 69 6.88 -14.02 9.13
CA VAL A 69 7.83 -13.41 10.09
C VAL A 69 9.28 -13.65 9.65
N CYS A 70 9.62 -14.89 9.31
CA CYS A 70 10.95 -15.22 8.79
C CYS A 70 11.25 -14.56 7.45
N ARG A 71 10.27 -14.50 6.55
CA ARG A 71 10.42 -13.87 5.22
C ARG A 71 10.73 -12.38 5.32
N LEU A 72 10.13 -11.70 6.29
CA LEU A 72 10.32 -10.27 6.52
C LEU A 72 11.52 -9.95 7.42
N ALA A 73 12.22 -10.95 7.96
CA ALA A 73 13.34 -10.72 8.87
C ALA A 73 14.49 -9.98 8.16
N GLY A 74 14.92 -8.85 8.74
CA GLY A 74 16.01 -8.03 8.21
C GLY A 74 15.67 -7.17 6.98
N LEU A 75 14.40 -7.17 6.54
CA LEU A 75 13.94 -6.27 5.47
C LEU A 75 13.54 -4.89 6.02
N ASP A 76 13.71 -3.87 5.19
CA ASP A 76 13.19 -2.52 5.41
C ASP A 76 12.60 -1.98 4.10
N GLY A 77 11.96 -0.81 4.16
CA GLY A 77 11.29 -0.21 3.02
C GLY A 77 12.21 0.10 1.84
N SER A 78 13.52 0.20 2.05
CA SER A 78 14.49 0.44 0.96
C SER A 78 14.81 -0.82 0.16
N LEU A 79 14.52 -2.00 0.72
CA LEU A 79 14.75 -3.32 0.12
C LEU A 79 13.49 -3.90 -0.53
N MET A 80 12.42 -3.10 -0.66
CA MET A 80 11.17 -3.56 -1.24
C MET A 80 11.28 -3.80 -2.74
N ASP A 81 10.89 -5.00 -3.18
CA ASP A 81 10.67 -5.33 -4.59
C ASP A 81 9.17 -5.50 -4.90
N ALA A 82 8.82 -5.52 -6.19
CA ALA A 82 7.44 -5.62 -6.64
C ALA A 82 6.75 -6.94 -6.20
N SER A 83 7.49 -8.05 -6.14
CA SER A 83 6.94 -9.34 -5.76
C SER A 83 6.60 -9.38 -4.27
N LEU A 84 7.48 -8.83 -3.43
CA LEU A 84 7.26 -8.71 -2.00
C LEU A 84 6.12 -7.73 -1.69
N ARG A 85 6.03 -6.62 -2.43
CA ARG A 85 4.92 -5.67 -2.29
C ARG A 85 3.58 -6.34 -2.58
N HIS A 86 3.48 -7.09 -3.68
CA HIS A 86 2.27 -7.85 -4.00
C HIS A 86 1.94 -8.87 -2.92
N LEU A 87 2.93 -9.65 -2.47
CA LEU A 87 2.75 -10.62 -1.39
C LEU A 87 2.20 -9.96 -0.12
N LEU A 88 2.72 -8.80 0.28
CA LEU A 88 2.27 -8.09 1.48
C LEU A 88 0.87 -7.51 1.32
N CYS A 89 0.56 -6.96 0.13
CA CYS A 89 -0.80 -6.51 -0.18
C CYS A 89 -1.80 -7.67 -0.11
N ASP A 90 -1.49 -8.81 -0.73
CA ASP A 90 -2.34 -10.01 -0.69
C ASP A 90 -2.47 -10.55 0.73
N PHE A 91 -1.39 -10.53 1.51
CA PHE A 91 -1.41 -11.01 2.89
C PHE A 91 -2.24 -10.11 3.81
N LEU A 92 -2.10 -8.79 3.69
CA LEU A 92 -2.82 -7.82 4.53
C LEU A 92 -4.27 -7.63 4.10
N PHE A 93 -4.56 -7.62 2.81
CA PHE A 93 -5.87 -7.22 2.28
C PHE A 93 -6.60 -8.34 1.53
N GLY A 94 -5.96 -9.50 1.37
CA GLY A 94 -6.49 -10.60 0.57
C GLY A 94 -6.33 -10.34 -0.92
N HIS A 95 -6.93 -11.22 -1.74
CA HIS A 95 -7.09 -10.91 -3.15
C HIS A 95 -7.95 -9.64 -3.27
N PRO A 96 -7.50 -8.62 -4.03
CA PRO A 96 -8.24 -7.39 -4.16
C PRO A 96 -9.59 -7.67 -4.84
N HIS A 97 -10.65 -7.75 -4.04
CA HIS A 97 -11.96 -7.32 -4.50
C HIS A 97 -11.89 -5.79 -4.63
N PRO A 98 -12.32 -5.24 -5.77
CA PRO A 98 -11.74 -4.04 -6.35
C PRO A 98 -12.20 -2.77 -5.62
N GLU A 99 -11.46 -2.33 -4.61
CA GLU A 99 -11.36 -0.91 -4.26
C GLU A 99 -9.91 -0.41 -4.20
N PHE A 100 -8.95 -1.31 -4.47
CA PHE A 100 -7.53 -1.03 -4.62
C PHE A 100 -7.13 -1.05 -6.11
N GLU A 101 -7.83 -0.27 -6.95
CA GLU A 101 -7.41 -0.08 -8.33
C GLU A 101 -6.21 0.89 -8.37
N ALA A 102 -5.03 0.34 -8.68
CA ALA A 102 -4.01 1.12 -9.35
C ALA A 102 -4.65 1.68 -10.62
N ARG A 103 -4.80 3.01 -10.72
CA ARG A 103 -5.07 3.64 -12.01
C ARG A 103 -3.84 3.42 -12.89
N GLY A 104 -3.76 2.25 -13.51
CA GLY A 104 -3.10 2.14 -14.80
C GLY A 104 -3.87 3.07 -15.73
N GLU A 105 -3.11 3.86 -16.51
CA GLU A 105 -3.66 4.77 -17.50
C GLU A 105 -4.86 4.13 -18.21
N ALA A 106 -5.99 4.85 -18.21
CA ALA A 106 -7.03 4.59 -19.18
C ALA A 106 -6.41 4.83 -20.55
N VAL A 107 -5.85 3.79 -21.16
CA VAL A 107 -5.64 3.76 -22.59
C VAL A 107 -7.03 3.87 -23.18
N ASP A 108 -7.34 5.06 -23.69
CA ASP A 108 -8.58 5.41 -24.36
C ASP A 108 -8.94 4.32 -25.39
N LEU A 109 -9.81 3.40 -24.96
CA LEU A 109 -10.49 2.43 -25.81
C LEU A 109 -11.89 2.94 -26.15
N TYR A 110 -11.97 4.19 -26.60
CA TYR A 110 -13.06 4.70 -27.40
C TYR A 110 -12.41 5.44 -28.59
N ARG A 111 -12.15 4.77 -29.72
CA ARG A 111 -13.13 4.66 -30.81
C ARG A 111 -14.10 5.84 -30.83
N LEU A 112 -13.73 6.90 -31.55
CA LEU A 112 -14.26 7.22 -32.88
C LEU A 112 -13.29 8.12 -33.65
#